data_AF-F1LHT3-F1
#
_entry.id   AF-F1LHT3-F1
#
_cell.length_a   1.000
_cell.length_b   1.000
_cell.length_c   1.000
_cell.angle_alpha   90.00
_cell.angle_beta   90.00
_cell.angle_gamma   90.00
#
_symmetry.space_group_name_H-M   'P 1'
#
loop_
_entity.id
_entity.type
_entity.pdbx_description
1 polymer ?
#
loop_
_entity_poly.entity_id
_entity_poly.type
_entity_poly.pdbx_seq_one_letter_code
_entity_poly.pdbx_strand_id
1 'polypeptide(L)'
;MYTQLYGDRSLSGDVPVSAVLAHDAVLVAGSAIERVLRKHGTNLFANTFSHHQLYNDGYPGLYCRPIEDRQHPNRPFEPFGFGDKILDALKQVTLDEED
;
A
#
# COMPACT_ATOMS: atom_id res chain seq x y z
N MET A 1 -0.85 -8.10 -33.46
CA MET A 1 0.35 -8.34 -32.64
C MET A 1 -0.06 -8.21 -31.19
N TYR A 2 -0.47 -9.32 -30.57
CA TYR A 2 -0.78 -9.38 -29.14
C TYR A 2 0.34 -10.17 -28.47
N THR A 3 1.11 -9.51 -27.62
CA THR A 3 2.17 -10.12 -26.81
C THR A 3 1.53 -10.92 -25.69
N GLN A 4 1.57 -12.23 -25.83
CA GLN A 4 1.19 -13.19 -24.81
C GLN A 4 2.36 -13.30 -23.82
N LEU A 5 2.36 -12.45 -22.79
CA LEU A 5 3.35 -12.41 -21.71
C LEU A 5 2.88 -13.18 -20.46
N TYR A 6 2.31 -14.35 -20.66
CA TYR A 6 2.21 -15.36 -19.60
C TYR A 6 2.81 -16.63 -20.14
N GLY A 7 4.14 -16.66 -20.10
CA GLY A 7 4.92 -17.86 -20.33
C GLY A 7 4.55 -18.90 -19.28
N ASP A 8 4.28 -20.09 -19.78
CA ASP A 8 4.04 -21.34 -19.07
C ASP A 8 5.12 -21.56 -18.00
N ARG A 9 4.83 -21.19 -16.74
CA ARG A 9 5.68 -21.52 -15.59
C ARG A 9 5.37 -22.96 -15.21
N SER A 10 6.14 -23.87 -15.80
CA SER A 10 6.40 -25.20 -15.25
C SER A 10 6.47 -25.14 -13.73
N LEU A 11 5.54 -25.81 -13.06
CA LEU A 11 5.43 -25.97 -11.60
C LEU A 11 6.53 -26.89 -11.03
N SER A 12 7.76 -26.82 -11.54
CA SER A 12 8.87 -27.72 -11.14
C SER A 12 10.18 -27.00 -10.81
N GLY A 13 10.11 -25.73 -10.42
CA GLY A 13 11.25 -24.98 -9.86
C GLY A 13 10.94 -24.50 -8.46
N ASP A 14 11.96 -24.50 -7.60
CA ASP A 14 11.86 -23.91 -6.26
C ASP A 14 11.31 -22.49 -6.33
N VAL A 15 10.40 -22.14 -5.40
CA VAL A 15 9.86 -20.79 -5.30
C VAL A 15 10.99 -19.86 -4.84
N PRO A 16 11.29 -18.77 -5.55
CA PRO A 16 12.30 -17.82 -5.11
C PRO A 16 11.95 -17.25 -3.74
N VAL A 17 12.95 -17.11 -2.86
CA VAL A 17 12.78 -16.50 -1.53
C VAL A 17 12.11 -15.13 -1.62
N SER A 18 12.42 -14.34 -2.65
CA SER A 18 11.79 -13.04 -2.87
C SER A 18 10.29 -13.12 -3.13
N ALA A 19 9.79 -14.20 -3.75
CA ALA A 19 8.37 -14.40 -3.96
C ALA A 19 7.66 -14.77 -2.66
N VAL A 20 8.28 -15.60 -1.82
CA VAL A 20 7.77 -15.94 -0.47
C VAL A 20 7.73 -14.68 0.41
N LEU A 21 8.81 -13.91 0.45
CA LEU A 21 8.83 -12.66 1.22
C LEU A 21 7.82 -11.62 0.72
N ALA A 22 7.58 -11.56 -0.60
CA ALA A 22 6.56 -10.68 -1.17
C ALA A 22 5.15 -11.11 -0.78
N HIS A 23 4.89 -12.43 -0.72
CA HIS A 23 3.64 -12.98 -0.21
C HIS A 23 3.42 -12.56 1.24
N ASP A 24 4.39 -12.82 2.11
CA ASP A 24 4.29 -12.48 3.54
C ASP A 24 4.14 -10.98 3.78
N ALA A 25 4.82 -10.15 2.97
CA ALA A 25 4.67 -8.70 3.05
C ALA A 25 3.23 -8.23 2.78
N VAL A 26 2.51 -8.90 1.86
CA VAL A 26 1.11 -8.59 1.57
C VAL A 26 0.21 -9.00 2.73
N LEU A 27 0.45 -10.18 3.32
CA LEU A 27 -0.28 -10.65 4.52
C LEU A 27 -0.08 -9.70 5.69
N VAL A 28 1.17 -9.31 5.96
CA VAL A 28 1.50 -8.36 7.03
C VAL A 28 0.81 -7.01 6.81
N ALA A 29 0.85 -6.49 5.58
CA ALA A 29 0.18 -5.24 5.25
C ALA A 29 -1.35 -5.35 5.45
N GLY A 30 -1.97 -6.43 4.97
CA GLY A 30 -3.40 -6.67 5.13
C GLY A 30 -3.82 -6.75 6.60
N SER A 31 -3.11 -7.55 7.40
CA SER A 31 -3.36 -7.71 8.84
C SER A 31 -3.19 -6.39 9.60
N ALA A 32 -2.16 -5.60 9.27
CA ALA A 32 -1.96 -4.29 9.87
C ALA A 32 -3.12 -3.33 9.55
N ILE A 33 -3.57 -3.28 8.29
CA ILE A 33 -4.71 -2.45 7.89
C ILE A 33 -6.00 -2.88 8.59
N GLU A 34 -6.27 -4.18 8.67
CA GLU A 34 -7.45 -4.69 9.40
C GLU A 34 -7.41 -4.27 10.87
N ARG A 35 -6.26 -4.42 11.55
CA ARG A 35 -6.07 -4.00 12.94
C ARG A 35 -6.35 -2.51 13.14
N VAL A 36 -5.85 -1.66 12.23
CA VAL A 36 -6.12 -0.22 12.25
C VAL A 36 -7.63 0.05 12.14
N LEU A 37 -8.31 -0.55 11.17
CA LEU A 37 -9.74 -0.35 10.94
C LEU A 37 -10.59 -0.87 12.10
N ARG A 38 -10.24 -2.02 12.69
CA ARG A 38 -10.93 -2.55 13.88
C ARG A 38 -10.77 -1.63 15.09
N LYS A 39 -9.59 -1.03 15.27
CA LYS A 39 -9.29 -0.16 16.42
C LYS A 39 -9.84 1.26 16.28
N HIS A 40 -9.84 1.82 15.06
CA HIS A 40 -10.12 3.23 14.82
C HIS A 40 -11.40 3.49 14.00
N GLY A 41 -12.05 2.44 13.49
CA GLY A 41 -13.27 2.53 12.68
C GLY A 41 -13.06 2.14 11.22
N THR A 42 -14.04 1.44 10.64
CA THR A 42 -13.98 0.92 9.25
C THR A 42 -13.98 2.01 8.18
N ASN A 43 -14.41 3.22 8.54
CA ASN A 43 -14.42 4.39 7.66
C ASN A 43 -13.19 5.30 7.84
N LEU A 44 -12.14 4.88 8.56
CA LEU A 44 -10.97 5.71 8.83
C LEU A 44 -10.33 6.29 7.55
N PHE A 45 -10.26 5.49 6.48
CA PHE A 45 -9.68 5.89 5.20
C PHE A 45 -10.71 6.41 4.19
N ALA A 46 -11.95 6.67 4.63
CA ALA A 46 -12.98 7.21 3.75
C ALA A 46 -12.51 8.55 3.15
N ASN A 47 -12.72 8.71 1.84
CA ASN A 47 -12.34 9.91 1.09
C ASN A 47 -10.83 10.24 1.11
N THR A 48 -9.98 9.36 1.61
CA THR A 48 -8.53 9.60 1.67
C THR A 48 -7.85 9.29 0.34
N PHE A 49 -8.42 8.38 -0.46
CA PHE A 49 -7.88 7.97 -1.75
C PHE A 49 -8.87 8.28 -2.88
N SER A 50 -8.35 8.82 -3.97
CA SER A 50 -9.08 8.93 -5.24
C SER A 50 -8.82 7.67 -6.07
N HIS A 51 -9.86 7.12 -6.69
CA HIS A 51 -9.74 5.91 -7.50
C HIS A 51 -8.70 6.10 -8.62
N HIS A 52 -7.75 5.16 -8.76
CA HIS A 52 -6.58 5.21 -9.65
C HIS A 52 -5.54 6.31 -9.35
N GLN A 53 -5.56 6.92 -8.17
CA GLN A 53 -4.56 7.91 -7.77
C GLN A 53 -3.83 7.47 -6.50
N LEU A 54 -2.54 7.79 -6.41
CA LEU A 54 -1.84 7.69 -5.13
C LEU A 54 -2.38 8.75 -4.16
N TYR A 55 -2.21 8.53 -2.86
CA TYR A 55 -2.59 9.51 -1.85
C TYR A 55 -2.00 10.88 -2.19
N ASN A 56 -2.88 11.88 -2.18
CA ASN A 56 -2.51 13.23 -2.49
C ASN A 56 -3.46 14.19 -1.77
N ASP A 57 -3.07 14.59 -0.56
CA ASP A 57 -3.90 15.23 0.47
C ASP A 57 -4.83 16.36 0.01
N GLY A 58 -5.97 16.04 -0.61
CA GLY A 58 -6.92 17.01 -1.17
C GLY A 58 -6.54 17.60 -2.54
N TYR A 59 -5.54 17.06 -3.25
CA TYR A 59 -5.08 17.58 -4.54
C TYR A 59 -5.00 16.48 -5.62
N PRO A 60 -5.09 16.83 -6.92
CA PRO A 60 -4.91 15.88 -8.01
C PRO A 60 -3.41 15.57 -8.26
N GLY A 61 -3.09 14.35 -8.72
CA GLY A 61 -1.73 13.96 -9.12
C GLY A 61 -0.93 13.17 -8.08
N LEU A 62 0.39 13.06 -8.25
CA LEU A 62 1.29 12.33 -7.34
C LEU A 62 1.93 13.30 -6.34
N TYR A 63 1.71 13.06 -5.05
CA TYR A 63 2.19 13.95 -4.00
C TYR A 63 3.71 14.02 -3.84
N CYS A 64 4.43 13.00 -4.31
CA CYS A 64 5.86 12.83 -4.08
C CYS A 64 6.74 13.91 -4.73
N ARG A 65 6.18 14.81 -5.57
CA ARG A 65 6.92 15.89 -6.22
C ARG A 65 6.15 17.22 -6.21
N PRO A 66 6.00 17.89 -5.05
CA PRO A 66 5.26 19.15 -4.96
C PRO A 66 5.82 20.25 -5.90
N ILE A 67 7.13 20.23 -6.17
CA ILE A 67 7.79 21.18 -7.09
C ILE A 67 7.31 21.06 -8.55
N GLU A 68 6.72 19.93 -8.93
CA GLU A 68 6.17 19.72 -10.27
C GLU A 68 4.70 20.17 -10.38
N ASP A 69 4.04 20.46 -9.24
CA ASP A 69 2.68 21.00 -9.22
C ASP A 69 2.69 22.50 -9.55
N ARG A 70 2.56 22.79 -10.85
CA ARG A 70 2.46 24.16 -11.37
C ARG A 70 1.17 24.87 -10.98
N GLN A 71 0.13 24.13 -10.58
CA GLN A 71 -1.17 24.69 -10.19
C GLN A 71 -1.15 25.14 -8.73
N HIS A 72 -0.38 24.44 -7.88
CA HIS A 72 -0.26 24.72 -6.45
C HIS A 72 1.22 24.85 -6.03
N PRO A 73 1.95 25.88 -6.50
CA PRO A 73 3.41 25.98 -6.35
C PRO A 73 3.89 26.16 -4.91
N ASN A 74 3.01 26.61 -4.00
CA ASN A 74 3.34 26.85 -2.58
C ASN A 74 2.87 25.71 -1.67
N ARG A 75 2.47 24.56 -2.23
CA ARG A 75 1.93 23.47 -1.46
C ARG A 75 3.02 22.82 -0.58
N PRO A 76 2.80 22.67 0.74
CA PRO A 76 3.75 21.98 1.61
C PRO A 76 3.78 20.47 1.32
N PHE A 77 4.86 19.81 1.74
CA PHE A 77 4.93 18.35 1.86
C PHE A 77 4.38 17.92 3.23
N GLU A 78 3.49 16.93 3.26
CA GLU A 78 2.62 16.47 4.34
C GLU A 78 2.52 14.95 4.24
N PRO A 79 3.00 14.21 5.25
CA PRO A 79 2.91 12.77 5.23
C PRO A 79 1.44 12.30 5.22
N PHE A 80 1.24 11.03 4.89
CA PHE A 80 -0.07 10.41 5.04
C PHE A 80 -0.55 10.52 6.49
N GLY A 81 -1.69 11.18 6.71
CA GLY A 81 -2.19 11.53 8.05
C GLY A 81 -2.52 10.37 8.99
N PHE A 82 -2.52 9.12 8.48
CA PHE A 82 -2.73 7.91 9.27
C PHE A 82 -1.52 6.97 9.27
N GLY A 83 -0.37 7.43 8.79
CA GLY A 83 0.85 6.63 8.69
C GLY A 83 1.36 6.15 10.05
N ASP A 84 1.17 6.94 11.10
CA ASP A 84 1.49 6.59 12.50
C ASP A 84 0.68 5.38 12.98
N LYS A 85 -0.64 5.36 12.73
CA LYS A 85 -1.53 4.26 13.10
C LYS A 85 -1.16 2.97 12.37
N ILE A 86 -0.83 3.07 11.09
CA ILE A 86 -0.38 1.93 10.28
C ILE A 86 0.96 1.41 10.80
N LEU A 87 1.92 2.30 11.07
CA LEU A 87 3.23 1.91 11.59
C LEU A 87 3.11 1.19 12.95
N ASP A 88 2.26 1.70 13.84
CA ASP A 88 2.05 1.08 15.14
C ASP A 88 1.36 -0.29 15.03
N ALA A 89 0.44 -0.45 14.07
CA ALA A 89 -0.17 -1.74 13.78
C ALA A 89 0.83 -2.74 13.18
N LEU A 90 1.68 -2.30 12.23
CA LEU A 90 2.72 -3.13 11.61
C LEU A 90 3.67 -3.74 12.64
N LYS A 91 4.09 -2.96 13.65
CA LYS A 91 4.95 -3.44 14.75
C LYS A 91 4.31 -4.56 15.59
N GLN A 92 2.99 -4.73 15.51
CA GLN A 92 2.22 -5.68 16.30
C GLN A 92 1.72 -6.87 15.48
N VAL A 93 1.96 -6.89 14.17
CA VAL A 93 1.61 -8.05 13.35
C VAL A 93 2.57 -9.19 13.68
N THR A 94 2.00 -10.37 13.84
CA THR A 94 2.70 -11.65 13.94
C THR A 94 1.94 -12.58 13.01
N LEU A 95 2.66 -13.22 12.08
CA LEU A 95 2.09 -14.25 11.23
C LEU A 95 2.22 -15.60 11.94
N ASP A 96 1.21 -16.45 11.79
CA ASP A 96 1.25 -17.83 12.27
C ASP A 96 1.07 -18.83 11.11
N GLU A 97 0.81 -20.10 11.43
CA GLU A 97 0.68 -21.18 10.43
C GLU A 97 -0.63 -21.09 9.62
N GLU A 98 -1.58 -20.24 10.01
CA GLU A 98 -2.87 -20.07 9.33
C GLU A 98 -2.87 -18.91 8.31
N ASP A 99 -1.83 -18.08 8.29
CA ASP A 99 -1.65 -16.93 7.37
C ASP A 99 -0.97 -17.33 6.04
#